data_AF-A0A2Z4IMK6-F1
#
_entry.id   AF-A0A2Z4IMK6-F1
#
_cell.length_a   1.000
_cell.length_b   1.000
_cell.length_c   1.000
_cell.angle_alpha   90.00
_cell.angle_beta   90.00
_cell.angle_gamma   90.00
#
_symmetry.space_group_name_H-M   'P 1'
#
loop_
_entity.id
_entity.type
_entity.pdbx_description
1 polymer ?
#
loop_
_entity_poly.entity_id
_entity_poly.type
_entity_poly.pdbx_seq_one_letter_code
_entity_poly.pdbx_strand_id
1 'polypeptide(L)'
;MKKLLFILPILAIALFASSCSSMKGASNYEVGMEESDFLKIHPEAVISSLEGTQKTYRVVRDERFYLLATFEDERLIKLEEKELPPYWNKKTAPTKEEEQ
;
A
#
# COMPACT_ATOMS: atom_id res chain seq x y z
N MET A 1 46.77 29.07 8.64
CA MET A 1 45.68 28.19 9.11
C MET A 1 44.42 28.47 8.31
N LYS A 2 44.21 27.79 7.18
CA LYS A 2 43.17 28.18 6.19
C LYS A 2 42.66 26.99 5.34
N LYS A 3 42.76 25.77 5.88
CA LYS A 3 42.32 24.53 5.21
C LYS A 3 41.16 23.83 5.93
N LEU A 4 40.72 24.34 7.08
CA LEU A 4 39.69 23.69 7.90
C LEU A 4 38.24 24.13 7.56
N LEU A 5 38.07 25.13 6.69
CA LEU A 5 36.75 25.70 6.36
C LEU A 5 36.05 24.99 5.17
N PHE A 6 36.75 24.12 4.44
CA PHE A 6 36.19 23.44 3.26
C PHE A 6 35.58 22.07 3.57
N ILE A 7 35.72 21.56 4.79
CA ILE A 7 35.23 20.22 5.17
C ILE A 7 33.80 20.27 5.75
N LEU A 8 33.36 21.44 6.23
CA LEU A 8 32.04 21.64 6.83
C LEU A 8 30.85 21.45 5.86
N PRO A 9 30.88 21.91 4.59
CA PRO A 9 29.72 21.77 3.70
C PRO A 9 29.55 20.33 3.16
N ILE A 10 30.63 19.55 3.11
CA ILE A 10 30.59 18.15 2.62
C ILE A 10 29.87 17.25 3.64
N LEU A 11 30.05 17.52 4.93
CA LEU A 11 29.39 16.75 5.99
C LEU A 11 27.88 17.03 6.07
N ALA A 12 27.44 18.23 5.70
CA ALA A 12 26.02 18.60 5.69
C ALA A 12 25.22 17.88 4.59
N ILE A 13 25.84 17.59 3.44
CA ILE A 13 25.17 16.93 2.30
C ILE A 13 24.90 15.44 2.59
N ALA A 14 25.76 14.77 3.36
CA ALA A 14 25.58 13.37 3.72
C ALA A 14 24.39 13.11 4.68
N LEU A 15 24.01 14.12 5.48
CA LEU A 15 22.92 14.01 6.45
C LEU A 15 21.52 14.20 5.84
N PHE A 16 21.40 14.73 4.63
CA PHE A 16 20.11 14.86 3.93
C PHE A 16 19.76 13.67 3.03
N ALA A 17 20.75 12.84 2.66
CA ALA A 17 20.51 11.64 1.84
C ALA A 17 19.94 10.45 2.62
N SER A 18 19.93 10.51 3.96
CA SER A 18 19.39 9.44 4.83
C SER A 18 17.88 9.57 5.12
N SER A 19 17.24 10.64 4.66
CA SER A 19 15.85 10.99 5.02
C SER A 19 14.81 10.54 3.99
N CYS A 20 15.05 9.47 3.24
CA CYS A 20 14.03 8.85 2.38
C CYS A 20 14.07 7.32 2.50
N SER A 21 14.01 6.80 3.73
CA SER A 21 13.81 5.36 3.96
C SER A 21 12.79 5.09 5.07
N SER A 22 11.80 5.97 5.19
CA SER A 22 10.59 5.70 5.99
C SER A 22 9.46 5.25 5.08
N MET A 23 9.71 4.27 4.21
CA MET A 23 8.64 3.49 3.57
C MET A 23 8.39 2.28 4.47
N LYS A 24 7.75 2.54 5.61
CA LYS A 24 7.30 1.53 6.56
C LYS A 24 6.40 0.54 5.81
N GLY A 25 6.88 -0.68 5.57
CA GLY A 25 6.04 -1.81 5.20
C GLY A 25 5.44 -1.78 3.79
N ALA A 26 6.20 -1.40 2.76
CA ALA A 26 5.85 -1.80 1.41
C ALA A 26 6.22 -3.28 1.24
N SER A 27 5.25 -4.15 1.46
CA SER A 27 5.27 -5.51 0.93
C SER A 27 5.68 -5.45 -0.55
N ASN A 28 6.79 -6.10 -0.88
CA ASN A 28 7.29 -6.19 -2.25
C ASN A 28 6.38 -7.14 -3.02
N TYR A 29 5.27 -6.61 -3.53
CA TYR A 29 4.44 -7.33 -4.47
C TYR A 29 5.08 -7.23 -5.84
N GLU A 30 5.33 -8.38 -6.45
CA GLU A 30 5.89 -8.45 -7.79
C GLU A 30 4.86 -9.06 -8.73
N VAL A 31 4.70 -8.47 -9.91
CA VAL A 31 3.91 -9.07 -10.98
C VAL A 31 4.49 -10.47 -11.26
N GLY A 32 3.63 -11.48 -11.28
CA GLY A 32 4.02 -12.90 -11.35
C GLY A 32 4.09 -13.63 -10.00
N MET A 33 3.94 -12.92 -8.87
CA MET A 33 3.78 -13.53 -7.55
C MET A 33 2.66 -14.57 -7.55
N GLU A 34 2.86 -15.69 -6.87
CA GLU A 34 1.82 -16.73 -6.76
C GLU A 34 0.67 -16.27 -5.87
N GLU A 35 -0.56 -16.61 -6.28
CA GLU A 35 -1.78 -16.37 -5.51
C GLU A 35 -1.65 -16.91 -4.09
N SER A 36 -1.07 -18.11 -3.94
CA SER A 36 -0.89 -18.74 -2.64
C SER A 36 0.07 -17.96 -1.72
N ASP A 37 1.12 -17.34 -2.27
CA ASP A 37 2.07 -16.56 -1.50
C ASP A 37 1.47 -15.24 -1.06
N PHE A 38 0.69 -14.59 -1.94
CA PHE A 38 -0.07 -13.40 -1.56
C PHE A 38 -1.05 -13.69 -0.42
N LEU A 39 -1.80 -14.79 -0.49
CA LEU A 39 -2.79 -15.16 0.54
C LEU A 39 -2.15 -15.59 1.87
N LYS A 40 -0.91 -16.09 1.88
CA LYS A 40 -0.15 -16.31 3.11
C LYS A 40 0.20 -15.00 3.81
N ILE A 41 0.50 -13.95 3.04
CA ILE A 41 0.82 -12.62 3.57
C ILE A 41 -0.47 -11.93 4.05
N HIS A 42 -1.58 -12.11 3.33
CA HIS A 42 -2.88 -11.47 3.61
C HIS A 42 -3.98 -12.50 3.84
N PRO A 43 -3.98 -13.21 4.98
CA PRO A 43 -5.02 -14.19 5.30
C PRO A 43 -6.42 -13.57 5.41
N GLU A 44 -6.52 -12.25 5.61
CA GLU A 44 -7.76 -11.47 5.65
C GLU A 44 -8.30 -11.04 4.27
N ALA A 45 -7.61 -11.40 3.18
CA ALA A 45 -8.01 -11.05 1.83
C ALA A 45 -9.41 -11.58 1.50
N VAL A 46 -10.27 -10.72 0.94
CA VAL A 46 -11.63 -11.07 0.53
C VAL A 46 -11.76 -10.99 -0.98
N ILE A 47 -12.40 -11.97 -1.61
CA ILE A 47 -12.67 -11.94 -3.05
C ILE A 47 -13.60 -10.76 -3.36
N SER A 48 -13.14 -9.85 -4.23
CA SER A 48 -13.89 -8.69 -4.72
C SER A 48 -14.49 -8.90 -6.11
N SER A 49 -13.87 -9.74 -6.95
CA SER A 49 -14.40 -10.17 -8.25
C SER A 49 -13.85 -11.55 -8.62
N LEU A 50 -14.65 -12.30 -9.38
CA LEU A 50 -14.32 -13.62 -9.92
C LEU A 50 -14.89 -13.73 -11.34
N GLU A 51 -14.03 -13.61 -12.35
CA GLU A 51 -14.41 -13.55 -13.77
C GLU A 51 -13.53 -14.50 -14.58
N GLY A 52 -14.07 -15.66 -14.96
CA GLY A 52 -13.33 -16.67 -15.72
C GLY A 52 -12.10 -17.16 -14.95
N THR A 53 -10.91 -16.97 -15.52
CA THR A 53 -9.61 -17.29 -14.90
C THR A 53 -9.09 -16.16 -13.99
N GLN A 54 -9.72 -14.99 -14.00
CA GLN A 54 -9.29 -13.85 -13.23
C GLN A 54 -9.98 -13.79 -11.86
N LYS A 55 -9.18 -13.60 -10.81
CA LYS A 55 -9.66 -13.38 -9.44
C LYS A 55 -9.08 -12.10 -8.90
N THR A 56 -9.92 -11.23 -8.34
CA THR A 56 -9.45 -10.02 -7.66
C THR A 56 -9.72 -10.13 -6.17
N TYR A 57 -8.66 -10.04 -5.37
CA TYR A 57 -8.74 -9.96 -3.92
C TYR A 57 -8.67 -8.51 -3.45
N ARG A 58 -9.40 -8.21 -2.37
CA ARG A 58 -9.33 -6.94 -1.65
C ARG A 58 -8.75 -7.15 -0.27
N VAL A 59 -7.78 -6.32 0.09
CA VAL A 59 -7.16 -6.28 1.41
C VAL A 59 -7.27 -4.87 1.97
N VAL A 60 -7.77 -4.71 3.18
CA VAL A 60 -7.80 -3.41 3.86
C VAL A 60 -6.44 -3.16 4.49
N ARG A 61 -5.75 -2.08 4.08
CA ARG A 61 -4.40 -1.78 4.56
C ARG A 61 -4.44 -0.92 5.83
N ASP A 62 -5.29 0.10 5.84
CA ASP A 62 -5.47 1.02 6.96
C ASP A 62 -6.88 1.66 6.97
N GLU A 63 -7.10 2.73 7.74
CA GLU A 63 -8.38 3.46 7.81
C GLU A 63 -8.70 4.26 6.54
N ARG A 64 -7.83 4.27 5.52
CA ARG A 64 -7.98 5.13 4.34
C ARG A 64 -7.80 4.40 3.02
N PHE A 65 -7.10 3.29 2.98
CA PHE A 65 -6.72 2.62 1.75
C PHE A 65 -7.01 1.12 1.80
N TYR A 66 -7.32 0.57 0.63
CA TYR A 66 -7.38 -0.85 0.38
C TYR A 66 -6.61 -1.19 -0.89
N LEU A 67 -6.08 -2.40 -0.92
CA LEU A 67 -5.42 -2.99 -2.08
C LEU A 67 -6.41 -3.84 -2.86
N LEU A 68 -6.31 -3.82 -4.19
CA LEU A 68 -6.90 -4.78 -5.09
C LEU A 68 -5.78 -5.53 -5.81
N ALA A 69 -5.70 -6.84 -5.58
CA ALA A 69 -4.74 -7.73 -6.20
C ALA A 69 -5.46 -8.66 -7.18
N THR A 70 -5.22 -8.48 -8.47
CA THR A 70 -5.83 -9.30 -9.54
C THR A 70 -4.86 -10.36 -10.00
N PHE A 71 -5.32 -11.60 -9.98
CA PHE A 71 -4.61 -12.79 -10.41
C PHE A 71 -5.24 -13.35 -11.67
N GLU A 72 -4.43 -13.87 -12.56
CA GLU A 72 -4.83 -14.68 -13.72
C GLU A 72 -3.93 -15.91 -13.74
N ASP A 73 -4.50 -17.10 -13.90
CA ASP A 73 -3.77 -18.36 -13.87
C ASP A 73 -2.82 -18.48 -12.64
N GLU A 74 -3.35 -18.10 -11.47
CA GLU A 74 -2.65 -18.13 -10.16
C GLU A 74 -1.46 -17.17 -10.04
N ARG A 75 -1.27 -16.25 -10.99
CA ARG A 75 -0.19 -15.26 -11.03
C ARG A 75 -0.72 -13.85 -10.87
N LEU A 76 -0.09 -13.04 -10.01
CA LEU A 76 -0.44 -11.64 -9.83
C LEU A 76 -0.18 -10.88 -11.14
N ILE A 77 -1.23 -10.38 -11.79
CA ILE A 77 -1.11 -9.59 -13.03
C ILE A 77 -1.27 -8.10 -12.78
N LYS A 78 -1.95 -7.70 -11.70
CA LYS A 78 -2.23 -6.30 -11.39
C LYS A 78 -2.37 -6.07 -9.90
N LEU A 79 -1.81 -4.96 -9.42
CA LEU A 79 -2.01 -4.46 -8.07
C LEU A 79 -2.43 -2.99 -8.13
N GLU A 80 -3.52 -2.65 -7.46
CA GLU A 80 -4.01 -1.28 -7.32
C GLU A 80 -4.18 -0.92 -5.85
N GLU A 81 -3.86 0.31 -5.48
CA GLU A 81 -4.23 0.90 -4.19
C GLU A 81 -5.34 1.93 -4.41
N LYS A 82 -6.39 1.86 -3.62
CA LYS A 82 -7.55 2.74 -3.73
C LYS A 82 -7.93 3.29 -2.36
N GLU A 83 -8.42 4.52 -2.34
CA GLU A 83 -8.98 5.11 -1.12
C GLU A 83 -10.32 4.45 -0.77
N LEU A 84 -10.49 4.12 0.51
CA LEU A 84 -11.75 3.68 1.08
C LEU A 84 -12.78 4.81 0.98
N PRO A 85 -14.01 4.51 0.51
CA PRO A 85 -15.09 5.48 0.54
C PRO A 85 -15.35 5.99 1.98
N PRO A 86 -15.72 7.26 2.17
CA PRO A 86 -15.91 7.86 3.51
C PRO A 86 -16.90 7.11 4.41
N TYR A 87 -17.91 6.44 3.84
CA TYR A 87 -18.90 5.67 4.59
C TYR A 87 -18.37 4.32 5.12
N TRP A 88 -17.23 3.84 4.61
CA TRP A 88 -16.57 2.63 5.11
C TRP A 88 -15.83 2.88 6.42
N ASN A 89 -15.51 4.15 6.69
CA ASN A 89 -15.04 4.62 7.97
C ASN A 89 -16.25 4.82 8.89
N LYS A 90 -16.42 3.94 9.87
CA LYS A 90 -17.48 4.05 10.89
C LYS A 90 -17.48 5.41 11.63
N LYS A 91 -16.38 6.16 11.56
CA LYS A 91 -16.23 7.51 12.14
C LYS A 91 -16.75 8.65 11.24
N THR A 92 -16.93 8.41 9.94
CA THR A 92 -17.36 9.43 8.95
C THR A 92 -18.58 9.00 8.14
N ALA A 93 -19.20 7.85 8.46
CA ALA A 93 -20.50 7.48 7.91
C ALA A 93 -21.53 8.57 8.30
N PRO A 94 -22.32 9.08 7.35
CA PRO A 94 -23.38 10.02 7.68
C PRO A 94 -24.35 9.33 8.65
N THR A 95 -24.48 9.88 9.86
CA THR A 95 -25.50 9.47 10.82
C THR A 95 -26.86 9.71 10.18
N LYS A 96 -27.70 8.67 10.13
CA LYS A 96 -29.07 8.74 9.61
C LYS A 96 -30.00 9.56 10.53
N GLU A 97 -29.69 10.82 10.77
CA GLU A 97 -30.49 11.72 11.62
C GLU A 97 -31.10 12.89 10.85
N GLU A 98 -30.84 13.04 9.55
CA GLU A 98 -31.41 14.12 8.73
C GLU A 98 -32.40 13.58 7.69
N GLU A 99 -33.49 12.95 8.15
CA GLU A 99 -34.73 12.78 7.37
C GLU A 99 -35.91 12.74 8.35
N GLN A 100 -36.27 13.91 8.89
CA GLN A 100 -37.59 14.19 9.49
C GLN A 100 -38.06 15.57 9.04
#